data_AF-A0A7W1JG49-F1
#
_entry.id   AF-A0A7W1JG49-F1
#
_cell.length_a   1.000
_cell.length_b   1.000
_cell.length_c   1.000
_cell.angle_alpha   90.00
_cell.angle_beta   90.00
_cell.angle_gamma   90.00
#
_symmetry.space_group_name_H-M   'P 1'
#
loop_
_entity.id
_entity.type
_entity.pdbx_description
1 polymer ?
#
loop_
_entity_poly.entity_id
_entity_poly.type
_entity_poly.pdbx_seq_one_letter_code
_entity_poly.pdbx_strand_id
1 'polypeptide(L)'
;MGPEESELKGQGALLDVEWSYQLDPLSSIFILVVTGVGLCIFIFATGYMHGDAGFYRFFAYLGLFMFMMLVLVMGSNFMMMFVGWEGVGLCSYLLIGYYFDRKEAGDASRKAFITNRIGDFGFALAVFAVIATFGSTQYTSVMEQARTYPIELIGTWGIMSWIALGLFVGAVGKSAQIPLFVWLPDAMAGPTPVSALIHAATMVTAGLYMLTRTNVIFQHSQTMMLVVAIVGALTALFAATIGITQTDIKKVLAYSTVSQLGFMFLACGVGAFVIGIFHVMTHAFFKALMFLGAGSVIHGMHHEQDMRRMGGLKKYMPYTYLTFLAGWLAICGIIPFSGFWSKDEILWNAASTTYIPGGWLLWVIATIAATCTAFYMTRLVAMTFWGKERFLDVVAGGQADEAHAHAYDEDLKPHDARTESAGDRPQHEPGEHVGIAHELDKGHDLHGSGHHAPGHGAHVPHESPPSMWVPLAVLAVLAIIGGFVGISPAFT
;
A
#
# COMPACT_ATOMS: atom_id res chain seq x y z
N MET A 1 -5.41 68.16 8.63
CA MET A 1 -5.09 66.76 8.28
C MET A 1 -5.79 65.88 9.30
N GLY A 2 -6.83 65.19 8.86
CA GLY A 2 -7.78 64.48 9.73
C GLY A 2 -7.24 63.16 10.27
N PRO A 3 -7.90 62.58 11.29
CA PRO A 3 -7.49 61.36 11.96
C PRO A 3 -7.80 60.05 11.21
N GLU A 4 -8.11 60.10 9.90
CA GLU A 4 -8.56 58.93 9.11
C GLU A 4 -7.45 58.16 8.37
N GLU A 5 -6.18 58.57 8.46
CA GLU A 5 -5.08 57.87 7.75
C GLU A 5 -4.40 56.74 8.55
N SER A 6 -4.87 56.41 9.76
CA SER A 6 -4.28 55.32 10.57
C SER A 6 -4.94 53.94 10.39
N GLU A 7 -6.08 53.85 9.69
CA GLU A 7 -6.84 52.59 9.52
C GLU A 7 -6.56 51.83 8.22
N LEU A 8 -5.61 52.29 7.40
CA LEU A 8 -5.20 51.63 6.15
C LEU A 8 -3.75 51.11 6.19
N LYS A 9 -3.23 50.78 7.37
CA LYS A 9 -2.13 49.82 7.45
C LYS A 9 -2.71 48.45 7.16
N GLY A 10 -2.69 48.08 5.88
CA GLY A 10 -2.98 46.73 5.45
C GLY A 10 -2.25 45.75 6.36
N GLN A 11 -2.99 44.77 6.89
CA GLN A 11 -2.46 43.62 7.61
C GLN A 11 -1.65 42.73 6.65
N GLY A 12 -0.67 43.30 5.95
CA GLY A 12 0.51 42.57 5.52
C GLY A 12 1.37 42.32 6.75
N ALA A 13 0.86 41.51 7.69
CA ALA A 13 1.76 40.78 8.55
C ALA A 13 2.70 40.04 7.60
N LEU A 14 3.99 40.38 7.63
CA LEU A 14 5.01 39.63 6.90
C LEU A 14 4.80 38.16 7.26
N LEU A 15 4.32 37.36 6.31
CA LEU A 15 4.14 35.93 6.53
C LEU A 15 5.51 35.34 6.83
N ASP A 16 5.76 35.07 8.09
CA ASP A 16 7.01 34.43 8.51
C ASP A 16 6.85 32.91 8.37
N VAL A 17 7.65 32.33 7.50
CA VAL A 17 7.65 30.88 7.24
C VAL A 17 8.99 30.35 7.68
N GLU A 18 9.04 29.90 8.93
CA GLU A 18 10.24 29.31 9.51
C GLU A 18 10.43 27.86 9.03
N TRP A 19 11.69 27.50 8.76
CA TRP A 19 12.07 26.09 8.61
C TRP A 19 12.26 25.47 9.99
N SER A 20 11.17 24.97 10.57
CA SER A 20 11.13 24.48 11.94
C SER A 20 10.58 23.06 12.04
N TYR A 21 11.09 22.32 13.02
CA TYR A 21 10.69 20.95 13.32
C TYR A 21 9.99 20.88 14.67
N GLN A 22 8.93 20.08 14.76
CA GLN A 22 8.18 19.81 15.98
C GLN A 22 8.24 18.31 16.28
N LEU A 23 8.72 17.98 17.48
CA LEU A 23 8.71 16.62 18.00
C LEU A 23 7.64 16.51 19.09
N ASP A 24 6.58 15.78 18.81
CA ASP A 24 5.48 15.48 19.73
C ASP A 24 5.14 13.98 19.68
N PRO A 25 4.21 13.48 20.52
CA PRO A 25 3.90 12.05 20.56
C PRO A 25 3.46 11.48 19.21
N LEU A 26 2.70 12.24 18.40
CA LEU A 26 2.27 11.79 17.08
C LEU A 26 3.46 11.67 16.13
N SER A 27 4.31 12.70 16.05
CA SER A 27 5.52 12.65 15.22
C SER A 27 6.47 11.55 15.69
N SER A 28 6.58 11.32 17.01
CA SER A 28 7.46 10.29 17.58
C SER A 28 7.05 8.88 17.14
N ILE A 29 5.76 8.56 17.15
CA ILE A 29 5.25 7.27 16.65
C ILE A 29 5.62 7.10 15.17
N PHE A 30 5.38 8.12 14.35
CA PHE A 30 5.70 8.07 12.92
C PHE A 30 7.20 7.96 12.66
N ILE A 31 8.05 8.67 13.39
CA ILE A 31 9.51 8.56 13.26
C ILE A 31 9.96 7.12 13.57
N LEU A 32 9.46 6.53 14.66
CA LEU A 32 9.80 5.15 15.03
C LEU A 32 9.31 4.14 13.99
N VAL A 33 8.09 4.30 13.47
CA VAL A 33 7.55 3.43 12.41
C VAL A 33 8.36 3.57 11.13
N VAL A 34 8.57 4.81 10.65
CA VAL A 34 9.30 5.11 9.42
C VAL A 34 10.72 4.55 9.52
N THR A 35 11.48 4.90 10.56
CA THR A 35 12.87 4.46 10.71
C THR A 35 13.01 2.98 11.03
N GLY A 36 12.17 2.41 11.89
CA GLY A 36 12.24 1.00 12.30
C GLY A 36 11.84 0.05 11.18
N VAL A 37 10.68 0.27 10.56
CA VAL A 37 10.24 -0.52 9.38
C VAL A 37 11.16 -0.23 8.19
N GLY A 38 11.58 1.03 8.02
CA GLY A 38 12.55 1.43 7.01
C GLY A 38 13.86 0.65 7.12
N LEU A 39 14.43 0.51 8.32
CA LEU A 39 15.64 -0.29 8.54
C LEU A 39 15.45 -1.75 8.08
N CYS A 40 14.32 -2.37 8.42
CA CYS A 40 13.99 -3.73 7.98
C CYS A 40 13.93 -3.84 6.45
N ILE A 41 13.32 -2.84 5.79
CA ILE A 41 13.23 -2.77 4.32
C ILE A 41 14.61 -2.58 3.69
N PHE A 42 15.48 -1.73 4.27
CA PHE A 42 16.84 -1.53 3.77
C PHE A 42 17.64 -2.83 3.82
N ILE A 43 17.60 -3.55 4.94
CA ILE A 43 18.29 -4.83 5.09
C ILE A 43 17.74 -5.83 4.06
N PHE A 44 16.42 -5.95 3.95
CA PHE A 44 15.78 -6.83 2.97
C PHE A 44 16.19 -6.51 1.53
N ALA A 45 16.22 -5.22 1.18
CA ALA A 45 16.56 -4.76 -0.17
C ALA A 45 17.99 -5.12 -0.58
N THR A 46 18.93 -5.26 0.37
CA THR A 46 20.31 -5.70 0.04
C THR A 46 20.35 -7.10 -0.56
N GLY A 47 19.49 -8.00 -0.08
CA GLY A 47 19.34 -9.35 -0.65
C GLY A 47 18.52 -9.34 -1.94
N TYR A 48 17.39 -8.65 -1.93
CA TYR A 48 16.47 -8.63 -3.08
C TYR A 48 17.07 -7.98 -4.34
N MET A 49 17.89 -6.93 -4.19
CA MET A 49 18.51 -6.20 -5.29
C MET A 49 19.90 -6.73 -5.65
N HIS A 50 20.35 -7.83 -5.04
CA HIS A 50 21.68 -8.36 -5.30
C HIS A 50 21.81 -8.77 -6.77
N GLY A 51 22.83 -8.23 -7.46
CA GLY A 51 23.06 -8.48 -8.90
C GLY A 51 22.31 -7.53 -9.86
N ASP A 52 21.45 -6.63 -9.38
CA ASP A 52 20.80 -5.62 -10.22
C ASP A 52 21.77 -4.46 -10.52
N ALA A 53 21.88 -4.07 -11.81
CA ALA A 53 22.80 -3.02 -12.26
C ALA A 53 22.53 -1.64 -11.61
N GLY A 54 21.29 -1.38 -11.20
CA GLY A 54 20.88 -0.11 -10.61
C GLY A 54 20.96 -0.05 -9.07
N PHE A 55 21.67 -0.98 -8.43
CA PHE A 55 21.76 -1.11 -6.97
C PHE A 55 21.96 0.23 -6.21
N TYR A 56 22.96 1.03 -6.60
CA TYR A 56 23.25 2.31 -5.92
C TYR A 56 22.14 3.34 -6.12
N ARG A 57 21.55 3.40 -7.32
CA ARG A 57 20.44 4.29 -7.63
C ARG A 57 19.20 3.93 -6.81
N PHE A 58 18.95 2.62 -6.64
CA PHE A 58 17.87 2.13 -5.80
C PHE A 58 17.99 2.64 -4.35
N PHE A 59 19.15 2.47 -3.72
CA PHE A 59 19.36 2.91 -2.34
C PHE A 59 19.39 4.43 -2.19
N ALA A 60 19.86 5.18 -3.20
CA ALA A 60 19.78 6.64 -3.21
C ALA A 60 18.31 7.12 -3.20
N TYR A 61 17.45 6.53 -4.04
CA TYR A 61 16.03 6.86 -4.07
C TYR A 61 15.30 6.41 -2.79
N LEU A 62 15.64 5.24 -2.25
CA LEU A 62 15.08 4.74 -0.99
C LEU A 62 15.46 5.65 0.19
N GLY A 63 16.71 6.11 0.24
CA GLY A 63 17.20 7.07 1.25
C GLY A 63 16.54 8.44 1.12
N LEU A 64 16.40 8.95 -0.10
CA LEU A 64 15.68 10.21 -0.36
C LEU A 64 14.22 10.12 0.07
N PHE A 65 13.57 8.98 -0.19
CA PHE A 65 12.19 8.74 0.25
C PHE A 65 12.06 8.86 1.77
N MET A 66 12.92 8.15 2.49
CA MET A 66 12.97 8.16 3.94
C MET A 66 13.21 9.57 4.50
N PHE A 67 14.15 10.30 3.91
CA PHE A 67 14.44 11.68 4.28
C PHE A 67 13.22 12.59 4.10
N MET A 68 12.57 12.55 2.93
CA MET A 68 11.39 13.38 2.66
C MET A 68 10.19 13.01 3.55
N MET A 69 10.02 11.74 3.88
CA MET A 69 9.00 11.31 4.84
C MET A 69 9.30 11.83 6.25
N LEU A 70 10.57 11.84 6.68
CA LEU A 70 10.96 12.41 7.97
C LEU A 70 10.72 13.93 8.02
N VAL A 71 11.02 14.65 6.94
CA VAL A 71 10.69 16.08 6.81
C VAL A 71 9.18 16.32 6.95
N LEU A 72 8.36 15.48 6.31
CA LEU A 72 6.89 15.56 6.38
C LEU A 72 6.38 15.41 7.82
N VAL A 73 6.84 14.38 8.55
CA VAL A 73 6.33 14.07 9.89
C VAL A 73 6.95 14.94 10.99
N MET A 74 8.13 15.51 10.76
CA MET A 74 8.77 16.41 11.72
C MET A 74 8.45 17.88 11.49
N GLY A 75 7.90 18.27 10.34
CA GLY A 75 7.56 19.68 10.08
C GLY A 75 6.65 20.26 11.16
N SER A 76 6.89 21.50 11.59
CA SER A 76 6.02 22.19 12.57
C SER A 76 4.91 23.04 11.92
N ASN A 77 4.93 23.16 10.59
CA ASN A 77 4.02 24.00 9.82
C ASN A 77 3.55 23.33 8.52
N PHE A 78 2.45 23.84 7.97
CA PHE A 78 1.83 23.32 6.75
C PHE A 78 2.76 23.37 5.53
N MET A 79 3.66 24.36 5.45
CA MET A 79 4.61 24.50 4.34
C MET A 79 5.67 23.39 4.36
N MET A 80 6.23 23.10 5.53
CA MET A 80 7.18 22.00 5.74
C MET A 80 6.54 20.65 5.42
N MET A 81 5.30 20.44 5.85
CA MET A 81 4.55 19.25 5.45
C MET A 81 4.35 19.19 3.95
N PHE A 82 3.99 20.29 3.27
CA PHE A 82 3.84 20.33 1.81
C PHE A 82 5.14 19.99 1.08
N VAL A 83 6.29 20.48 1.55
CA VAL A 83 7.61 20.13 1.00
C VAL A 83 7.86 18.63 1.11
N GLY A 84 7.68 18.05 2.30
CA GLY A 84 7.80 16.60 2.49
C GLY A 84 6.78 15.80 1.68
N TRP A 85 5.57 16.33 1.52
CA TRP A 85 4.45 15.72 0.80
C TRP A 85 4.74 15.57 -0.69
N GLU A 86 5.21 16.64 -1.31
CA GLU A 86 5.69 16.68 -2.69
C GLU A 86 6.95 15.83 -2.87
N GLY A 87 7.90 15.92 -1.93
CA GLY A 87 9.13 15.14 -1.93
C GLY A 87 8.87 13.63 -1.91
N VAL A 88 7.97 13.15 -1.05
CA VAL A 88 7.52 11.76 -1.03
C VAL A 88 6.81 11.37 -2.33
N GLY A 89 6.03 12.29 -2.93
CA GLY A 89 5.43 12.09 -4.25
C GLY A 89 6.45 11.89 -5.36
N LEU A 90 7.48 12.73 -5.41
CA LEU A 90 8.59 12.59 -6.35
C LEU A 90 9.34 11.27 -6.16
N CYS A 91 9.67 10.91 -4.92
CA CYS A 91 10.37 9.66 -4.63
C CYS A 91 9.54 8.43 -5.04
N SER A 92 8.22 8.47 -4.84
CA SER A 92 7.32 7.41 -5.29
C SER A 92 7.31 7.27 -6.81
N TYR A 93 7.30 8.38 -7.56
CA TYR A 93 7.39 8.37 -9.01
C TYR A 93 8.69 7.69 -9.48
N LEU A 94 9.83 8.08 -8.90
CA LEU A 94 11.14 7.53 -9.25
C LEU A 94 11.27 6.03 -8.91
N LEU A 95 10.73 5.59 -7.78
CA LEU A 95 10.83 4.19 -7.35
C LEU A 95 9.83 3.25 -8.04
N ILE A 96 8.61 3.71 -8.34
CA ILE A 96 7.66 2.93 -9.15
C ILE A 96 8.21 2.77 -10.56
N GLY A 97 8.79 3.83 -11.12
CA GLY A 97 9.44 3.83 -12.43
C GLY A 97 10.88 3.32 -12.44
N TYR A 98 11.33 2.58 -11.41
CA TYR A 98 12.71 2.15 -11.29
C TYR A 98 13.18 1.32 -12.50
N TYR A 99 12.32 0.40 -12.97
CA TYR A 99 12.52 -0.36 -14.21
C TYR A 99 12.02 0.44 -15.40
N PHE A 100 12.67 1.58 -15.67
CA PHE A 100 12.27 2.56 -16.68
C PHE A 100 12.24 2.00 -18.12
N ASP A 101 12.93 0.90 -18.39
CA ASP A 101 12.89 0.20 -19.68
C ASP A 101 11.54 -0.49 -19.95
N ARG A 102 10.76 -0.76 -18.89
CA ARG A 102 9.43 -1.38 -19.00
C ARG A 102 8.37 -0.29 -19.14
N LYS A 103 7.66 -0.29 -20.28
CA LYS A 103 6.57 0.65 -20.55
C LYS A 103 5.50 0.64 -19.44
N GLU A 104 5.17 -0.54 -18.90
CA GLU A 104 4.22 -0.68 -17.78
C GLU A 104 4.65 0.14 -16.55
N ALA A 105 5.95 0.08 -16.16
CA ALA A 105 6.47 0.84 -15.03
C ALA A 105 6.48 2.35 -15.28
N GLY A 106 6.79 2.76 -16.52
CA GLY A 106 6.70 4.16 -16.97
C GLY A 106 5.28 4.71 -16.91
N ASP A 107 4.29 3.96 -17.39
CA ASP A 107 2.89 4.37 -17.35
C ASP A 107 2.33 4.37 -15.92
N ALA A 108 2.69 3.37 -15.10
CA ALA A 108 2.29 3.26 -13.70
C ALA A 108 2.83 4.41 -12.84
N SER A 109 4.13 4.74 -12.97
CA SER A 109 4.74 5.86 -12.26
C SER A 109 4.09 7.19 -12.65
N ARG A 110 3.86 7.44 -13.96
CA ARG A 110 3.18 8.65 -14.43
C ARG A 110 1.76 8.74 -13.85
N LYS A 111 1.00 7.65 -13.87
CA LYS A 111 -0.36 7.62 -13.29
C LYS A 111 -0.32 7.95 -11.80
N ALA A 112 0.58 7.34 -11.04
CA ALA A 112 0.76 7.64 -9.62
C ALA A 112 1.09 9.12 -9.38
N PHE A 113 2.00 9.70 -10.14
CA PHE A 113 2.37 11.11 -9.95
C PHE A 113 1.21 12.06 -10.27
N ILE A 114 0.50 11.83 -11.37
CA ILE A 114 -0.66 12.66 -11.77
C ILE A 114 -1.80 12.55 -10.75
N THR A 115 -2.15 11.33 -10.34
CA THR A 115 -3.25 11.13 -9.38
C THR A 115 -2.95 11.77 -8.03
N ASN A 116 -1.70 11.69 -7.57
CA ASN A 116 -1.29 12.40 -6.35
C ASN A 116 -1.32 13.92 -6.53
N ARG A 117 -0.87 14.44 -7.69
CA ARG A 117 -0.90 15.87 -7.98
C ARG A 117 -2.30 16.49 -7.92
N ILE A 118 -3.32 15.73 -8.32
CA ILE A 118 -4.73 16.15 -8.18
C ILE A 118 -5.09 16.35 -6.71
N GLY A 119 -4.65 15.45 -5.83
CA GLY A 119 -4.78 15.62 -4.38
C GLY A 119 -3.98 16.81 -3.86
N ASP A 120 -2.73 16.94 -4.31
CA ASP A 120 -1.80 18.00 -3.89
C ASP A 120 -2.34 19.40 -4.23
N PHE A 121 -3.12 19.54 -5.32
CA PHE A 121 -3.85 20.77 -5.63
C PHE A 121 -4.86 21.15 -4.55
N GLY A 122 -5.66 20.19 -4.07
CA GLY A 122 -6.58 20.40 -2.96
C GLY A 122 -5.87 20.79 -1.67
N PHE A 123 -4.73 20.14 -1.39
CA PHE A 123 -3.90 20.48 -0.24
C PHE A 123 -3.34 21.90 -0.34
N ALA A 124 -2.79 22.29 -1.50
CA ALA A 124 -2.27 23.64 -1.72
C ALA A 124 -3.35 24.72 -1.50
N LEU A 125 -4.57 24.50 -2.02
CA LEU A 125 -5.70 25.40 -1.76
C LEU A 125 -6.03 25.51 -0.27
N ALA A 126 -5.98 24.41 0.47
CA ALA A 126 -6.18 24.44 1.92
C ALA A 126 -5.09 25.21 2.64
N VAL A 127 -3.82 25.07 2.24
CA VAL A 127 -2.72 25.84 2.83
C VAL A 127 -2.91 27.34 2.59
N PHE A 128 -3.30 27.75 1.38
CA PHE A 128 -3.63 29.16 1.11
C PHE A 128 -4.81 29.65 1.94
N ALA A 129 -5.86 28.83 2.08
CA ALA A 129 -7.02 29.18 2.91
C ALA A 129 -6.66 29.29 4.41
N VAL A 130 -5.79 28.41 4.92
CA VAL A 130 -5.26 28.49 6.29
C VAL A 130 -4.49 29.79 6.49
N ILE A 131 -3.57 30.12 5.56
CA ILE A 131 -2.79 31.36 5.64
C ILE A 131 -3.72 32.59 5.60
N ALA A 132 -4.71 32.60 4.69
CA ALA A 132 -5.64 33.71 4.54
C ALA A 132 -6.57 33.88 5.76
N THR A 133 -6.92 32.79 6.44
CA THR A 133 -7.85 32.81 7.57
C THR A 133 -7.15 33.10 8.90
N PHE A 134 -5.99 32.49 9.14
CA PHE A 134 -5.32 32.52 10.45
C PHE A 134 -4.04 33.37 10.47
N GLY A 135 -3.56 33.83 9.31
CA GLY A 135 -2.32 34.60 9.20
C GLY A 135 -1.05 33.84 9.61
N SER A 136 -1.10 32.51 9.71
CA SER A 136 0.00 31.66 10.18
C SER A 136 0.04 30.33 9.44
N THR A 137 1.24 29.75 9.33
CA THR A 137 1.46 28.40 8.82
C THR A 137 1.75 27.38 9.93
N GLN A 138 2.01 27.84 11.16
CA GLN A 138 2.43 26.99 12.28
C GLN A 138 1.23 26.23 12.87
N TYR A 139 1.38 24.93 13.12
CA TYR A 139 0.27 24.10 13.60
C TYR A 139 -0.30 24.56 14.92
N THR A 140 0.55 24.90 15.89
CA THR A 140 0.14 25.32 17.23
C THR A 140 -0.77 26.55 17.18
N SER A 141 -0.33 27.60 16.48
CA SER A 141 -1.09 28.84 16.29
C SER A 141 -2.41 28.60 15.54
N VAL A 142 -2.37 27.84 14.44
CA VAL A 142 -3.57 27.57 13.63
C VAL A 142 -4.59 26.76 14.43
N MET A 143 -4.15 25.71 15.13
CA MET A 143 -5.05 24.88 15.93
C MET A 143 -5.63 25.61 17.14
N GLU A 144 -4.88 26.53 17.76
CA GLU A 144 -5.38 27.35 18.88
C GLU A 144 -6.47 28.32 18.41
N GLN A 145 -6.25 29.02 17.29
CA GLN A 145 -7.25 29.89 16.69
C GLN A 145 -8.45 29.11 16.14
N ALA A 146 -8.23 27.93 15.55
CA ALA A 146 -9.33 27.11 15.03
C ALA A 146 -10.35 26.71 16.12
N ARG A 147 -9.92 26.56 17.39
CA ARG A 147 -10.82 26.26 18.52
C ARG A 147 -11.78 27.39 18.88
N THR A 148 -11.51 28.62 18.45
CA THR A 148 -12.40 29.76 18.73
C THR A 148 -13.54 29.87 17.73
N TYR A 149 -13.46 29.15 16.60
CA TYR A 149 -14.53 29.12 15.62
C TYR A 149 -15.70 28.26 16.12
N PRO A 150 -16.95 28.59 15.72
CA PRO A 150 -18.10 27.76 16.07
C PRO A 150 -18.03 26.40 15.36
N ILE A 151 -18.60 25.38 16.00
CA ILE A 151 -18.76 24.05 15.37
C ILE A 151 -19.82 24.16 14.27
N GLU A 152 -19.43 23.82 13.04
CA GLU A 152 -20.30 23.77 11.88
C GLU A 152 -21.10 22.45 11.91
N LEU A 153 -22.42 22.57 12.09
CA LEU A 153 -23.36 21.45 12.12
C LEU A 153 -23.47 20.78 10.74
N ILE A 154 -23.98 19.54 10.74
CA ILE A 154 -24.19 18.77 9.51
C ILE A 154 -25.05 19.55 8.50
N GLY A 155 -24.55 19.64 7.27
CA GLY A 155 -25.20 20.36 6.17
C GLY A 155 -24.82 21.83 6.08
N THR A 156 -24.11 22.38 7.07
CA THR A 156 -23.52 23.71 6.99
C THR A 156 -22.12 23.64 6.39
N TRP A 157 -21.78 24.66 5.59
CA TRP A 157 -20.49 24.79 4.90
C TRP A 157 -19.89 26.16 5.23
N GLY A 158 -19.13 26.23 6.32
CA GLY A 158 -18.35 27.40 6.66
C GLY A 158 -16.89 27.25 6.26
N ILE A 159 -16.05 28.16 6.79
CA ILE A 159 -14.64 28.22 6.46
C ILE A 159 -13.89 26.96 6.89
N MET A 160 -14.28 26.34 8.02
CA MET A 160 -13.62 25.12 8.50
C MET A 160 -13.95 23.93 7.60
N SER A 161 -15.20 23.83 7.12
CA SER A 161 -15.57 22.82 6.13
C SER A 161 -14.77 22.93 4.84
N TRP A 162 -14.56 24.14 4.32
CA TRP A 162 -13.78 24.33 3.08
C TRP A 162 -12.30 24.03 3.25
N ILE A 163 -11.69 24.45 4.37
CA ILE A 163 -10.31 24.11 4.68
C ILE A 163 -10.17 22.59 4.85
N ALA A 164 -11.06 21.97 5.63
CA ALA A 164 -11.08 20.52 5.82
C ALA A 164 -11.29 19.76 4.50
N LEU A 165 -12.12 20.27 3.58
CA LEU A 165 -12.31 19.66 2.27
C LEU A 165 -11.02 19.67 1.45
N GLY A 166 -10.31 20.79 1.38
CA GLY A 166 -9.04 20.87 0.64
C GLY A 166 -7.97 19.95 1.24
N LEU A 167 -7.84 19.91 2.57
CA LEU A 167 -6.98 18.96 3.27
C LEU A 167 -7.39 17.52 2.97
N PHE A 168 -8.69 17.22 3.01
CA PHE A 168 -9.21 15.90 2.75
C PHE A 168 -8.91 15.43 1.31
N VAL A 169 -9.07 16.30 0.30
CA VAL A 169 -8.72 15.98 -1.10
C VAL A 169 -7.23 15.62 -1.23
N GLY A 170 -6.35 16.33 -0.52
CA GLY A 170 -4.94 15.96 -0.39
C GLY A 170 -4.77 14.55 0.16
N ALA A 171 -5.38 14.29 1.32
CA ALA A 171 -5.29 13.00 2.00
C ALA A 171 -5.83 11.83 1.15
N VAL A 172 -6.92 12.07 0.41
CA VAL A 172 -7.54 11.10 -0.52
C VAL A 172 -6.56 10.68 -1.61
N GLY A 173 -5.78 11.62 -2.16
CA GLY A 173 -4.75 11.32 -3.17
C GLY A 173 -3.67 10.39 -2.63
N LYS A 174 -2.97 10.79 -1.56
CA LYS A 174 -1.85 10.02 -0.98
C LYS A 174 -2.27 8.70 -0.36
N SER A 175 -3.45 8.65 0.26
CA SER A 175 -3.94 7.46 0.96
C SER A 175 -4.83 6.58 0.09
N ALA A 176 -4.84 6.83 -1.23
CA ALA A 176 -5.56 6.05 -2.22
C ALA A 176 -7.03 5.80 -1.82
N GLN A 177 -7.74 6.85 -1.41
CA GLN A 177 -9.17 6.75 -1.11
C GLN A 177 -10.00 6.96 -2.38
N ILE A 178 -11.27 6.56 -2.37
CA ILE A 178 -12.18 6.90 -3.47
C ILE A 178 -12.27 8.43 -3.59
N PRO A 179 -12.13 9.02 -4.79
CA PRO A 179 -12.01 8.38 -6.11
C PRO A 179 -10.56 8.16 -6.62
N LEU A 180 -9.55 8.63 -5.90
CA LEU A 180 -8.15 8.67 -6.33
C LEU A 180 -7.35 7.39 -6.01
N PHE A 181 -8.01 6.27 -5.67
CA PHE A 181 -7.34 5.01 -5.30
C PHE A 181 -6.61 4.30 -6.46
N VAL A 182 -6.90 4.68 -7.70
CA VAL A 182 -6.56 3.95 -8.93
C VAL A 182 -5.07 3.76 -9.20
N TRP A 183 -4.20 4.53 -8.54
CA TRP A 183 -2.75 4.45 -8.76
C TRP A 183 -2.07 3.36 -7.91
N LEU A 184 -2.63 3.04 -6.75
CA LEU A 184 -1.96 2.19 -5.77
C LEU A 184 -1.79 0.73 -6.26
N PRO A 185 -2.76 0.11 -6.95
CA PRO A 185 -2.57 -1.23 -7.53
C PRO A 185 -1.49 -1.27 -8.62
N ASP A 186 -1.37 -0.21 -9.43
CA ASP A 186 -0.39 -0.14 -10.52
C ASP A 186 1.02 0.16 -10.01
N ALA A 187 1.14 0.76 -8.82
CA ALA A 187 2.42 0.95 -8.13
C ALA A 187 3.17 -0.36 -7.86
N MET A 188 2.50 -1.52 -8.00
CA MET A 188 3.11 -2.85 -7.91
C MET A 188 4.06 -3.17 -9.06
N ALA A 189 4.13 -2.33 -10.10
CA ALA A 189 5.16 -2.42 -11.15
C ALA A 189 6.59 -2.18 -10.61
N GLY A 190 6.71 -1.47 -9.49
CA GLY A 190 8.01 -1.23 -8.83
C GLY A 190 8.60 -2.47 -8.15
N PRO A 191 9.87 -2.39 -7.71
CA PRO A 191 10.50 -3.44 -6.91
C PRO A 191 9.74 -3.71 -5.61
N THR A 192 9.67 -4.97 -5.18
CA THR A 192 8.88 -5.35 -4.00
C THR A 192 9.26 -4.63 -2.69
N PRO A 193 10.55 -4.32 -2.40
CA PRO A 193 10.90 -3.53 -1.22
C PRO A 193 10.31 -2.10 -1.24
N VAL A 194 10.10 -1.53 -2.44
CA VAL A 194 9.42 -0.24 -2.62
C VAL A 194 7.95 -0.36 -2.26
N SER A 195 7.28 -1.42 -2.72
CA SER A 195 5.89 -1.70 -2.37
C SER A 195 5.73 -1.81 -0.85
N ALA A 196 6.64 -2.49 -0.16
CA ALA A 196 6.63 -2.53 1.30
C ALA A 196 6.76 -1.12 1.92
N LEU A 197 7.68 -0.30 1.44
CA LEU A 197 7.89 1.05 1.98
C LEU A 197 6.66 1.95 1.79
N ILE A 198 6.16 2.04 0.55
CA ILE A 198 5.04 2.90 0.16
C ILE A 198 3.77 2.51 0.93
N HIS A 199 3.52 1.21 1.11
CA HIS A 199 2.26 0.70 1.65
C HIS A 199 2.26 0.56 3.17
N ALA A 200 3.41 0.41 3.81
CA ALA A 200 3.48 0.17 5.24
C ALA A 200 3.75 1.45 6.04
N ALA A 201 4.87 2.12 5.73
CA ALA A 201 5.46 3.07 6.67
C ALA A 201 5.37 4.53 6.22
N THR A 202 5.21 4.80 4.92
CA THR A 202 5.45 6.15 4.40
C THR A 202 4.23 6.73 3.67
N MET A 203 4.17 6.62 2.34
CA MET A 203 3.31 7.42 1.46
C MET A 203 1.84 7.38 1.85
N VAL A 204 1.30 6.19 2.02
CA VAL A 204 -0.13 6.02 2.24
C VAL A 204 -0.58 6.46 3.64
N THR A 205 0.36 6.58 4.58
CA THR A 205 0.08 7.01 5.95
C THR A 205 0.16 8.54 6.12
N ALA A 206 0.75 9.25 5.15
CA ALA A 206 0.90 10.70 5.19
C ALA A 206 -0.45 11.42 5.27
N GLY A 207 -1.48 10.92 4.57
CA GLY A 207 -2.83 11.49 4.67
C GLY A 207 -3.44 11.36 6.06
N LEU A 208 -3.28 10.20 6.70
CA LEU A 208 -3.74 9.98 8.07
C LEU A 208 -2.98 10.81 9.10
N TYR A 209 -1.67 10.98 8.89
CA TYR A 209 -0.85 11.88 9.69
C TYR A 209 -1.39 13.31 9.61
N MET A 210 -1.66 13.83 8.41
CA MET A 210 -2.22 15.16 8.22
C MET A 210 -3.63 15.29 8.84
N LEU A 211 -4.55 14.34 8.60
CA LEU A 211 -5.89 14.35 9.20
C LEU A 211 -5.82 14.40 10.73
N THR A 212 -4.92 13.61 11.32
CA THR A 212 -4.76 13.56 12.77
C THR A 212 -4.08 14.83 13.30
N ARG A 213 -3.08 15.36 12.60
CA ARG A 213 -2.41 16.63 12.93
C ARG A 213 -3.36 17.82 12.89
N THR A 214 -4.36 17.77 12.00
CA THR A 214 -5.37 18.81 11.78
C THR A 214 -6.73 18.47 12.39
N ASN A 215 -6.76 17.55 13.38
CA ASN A 215 -8.00 17.04 13.98
C ASN A 215 -8.97 18.15 14.43
N VAL A 216 -8.47 19.26 14.94
CA VAL A 216 -9.29 20.38 15.43
C VAL A 216 -10.11 20.97 14.29
N ILE A 217 -9.51 21.18 13.11
CA ILE A 217 -10.21 21.73 11.94
C ILE A 217 -11.36 20.79 11.52
N PHE A 218 -11.09 19.48 11.47
CA PHE A 218 -12.10 18.48 11.13
C PHE A 218 -13.21 18.40 12.19
N GLN A 219 -12.87 18.47 13.48
CA GLN A 219 -13.88 18.49 14.55
C GLN A 219 -14.76 19.74 14.51
N HIS A 220 -14.29 20.86 13.97
CA HIS A 220 -15.15 22.03 13.78
C HIS A 220 -16.07 21.93 12.55
N SER A 221 -16.04 20.83 11.80
CA SER A 221 -16.97 20.53 10.70
C SER A 221 -17.54 19.11 10.80
N GLN A 222 -18.75 18.98 11.32
CA GLN A 222 -19.44 17.69 11.37
C GLN A 222 -19.74 17.12 9.98
N THR A 223 -20.01 18.00 8.99
CA THR A 223 -20.17 17.60 7.58
C THR A 223 -18.93 16.90 7.06
N MET A 224 -17.74 17.47 7.29
CA MET A 224 -16.50 16.88 6.79
C MET A 224 -16.11 15.59 7.52
N MET A 225 -16.38 15.50 8.82
CA MET A 225 -16.21 14.25 9.58
C MET A 225 -17.07 13.12 9.00
N LEU A 226 -18.34 13.39 8.69
CA LEU A 226 -19.22 12.43 8.02
C LEU A 226 -18.72 12.05 6.63
N VAL A 227 -18.24 13.00 5.83
CA VAL A 227 -17.67 12.73 4.50
C VAL A 227 -16.46 11.81 4.60
N VAL A 228 -15.53 12.09 5.52
CA VAL A 228 -14.34 11.25 5.78
C VAL A 228 -14.76 9.84 6.16
N ALA A 229 -15.76 9.70 7.04
CA ALA A 229 -16.26 8.40 7.50
C ALA A 229 -16.89 7.58 6.38
N ILE A 230 -17.75 8.22 5.56
CA ILE A 230 -18.41 7.57 4.41
C ILE A 230 -17.39 7.12 3.37
N VAL A 231 -16.47 8.01 2.98
CA VAL A 231 -15.44 7.68 1.99
C VAL A 231 -14.53 6.55 2.49
N GLY A 232 -14.15 6.58 3.78
CA GLY A 232 -13.38 5.50 4.40
C GLY A 232 -14.10 4.15 4.36
N ALA A 233 -15.37 4.11 4.78
CA ALA A 233 -16.18 2.89 4.76
C ALA A 233 -16.40 2.33 3.35
N LEU A 234 -16.71 3.20 2.38
CA LEU A 234 -16.89 2.80 0.98
C LEU A 234 -15.58 2.31 0.37
N THR A 235 -14.46 2.99 0.66
CA THR A 235 -13.12 2.56 0.20
C THR A 235 -12.76 1.19 0.79
N ALA A 236 -13.05 0.97 2.08
CA ALA A 236 -12.80 -0.29 2.76
C ALA A 236 -13.52 -1.46 2.06
N LEU A 237 -14.81 -1.29 1.76
CA LEU A 237 -15.63 -2.31 1.11
C LEU A 237 -15.24 -2.51 -0.36
N PHE A 238 -15.14 -1.42 -1.12
CA PHE A 238 -14.87 -1.48 -2.56
C PHE A 238 -13.50 -2.10 -2.87
N ALA A 239 -12.47 -1.77 -2.11
CA ALA A 239 -11.16 -2.38 -2.28
C ALA A 239 -11.15 -3.87 -1.88
N ALA A 240 -11.91 -4.22 -0.84
CA ALA A 240 -12.01 -5.60 -0.39
C ALA A 240 -12.68 -6.51 -1.43
N THR A 241 -13.74 -6.03 -2.10
CA THR A 241 -14.40 -6.81 -3.17
C THR A 241 -13.50 -7.01 -4.38
N ILE A 242 -12.71 -6.01 -4.76
CA ILE A 242 -11.72 -6.15 -5.84
C ILE A 242 -10.61 -7.13 -5.45
N GLY A 243 -10.12 -7.07 -4.20
CA GLY A 243 -9.09 -7.98 -3.68
C GLY A 243 -9.45 -9.47 -3.79
N ILE A 244 -10.74 -9.81 -3.75
CA ILE A 244 -11.23 -11.18 -3.90
C ILE A 244 -10.85 -11.79 -5.26
N THR A 245 -10.91 -10.99 -6.33
CA THR A 245 -10.76 -11.47 -7.71
C THR A 245 -9.35 -11.34 -8.25
N GLN A 246 -8.46 -10.61 -7.57
CA GLN A 246 -7.07 -10.44 -8.01
C GLN A 246 -6.28 -11.75 -7.97
N THR A 247 -5.45 -12.00 -8.98
CA THR A 247 -4.62 -13.20 -9.11
C THR A 247 -3.15 -12.96 -8.77
N ASP A 248 -2.68 -11.73 -8.87
CA ASP A 248 -1.33 -11.31 -8.55
C ASP A 248 -1.16 -11.11 -7.04
N ILE A 249 -0.12 -11.71 -6.45
CA ILE A 249 0.14 -11.68 -5.01
C ILE A 249 0.34 -10.24 -4.48
N LYS A 250 1.05 -9.38 -5.22
CA LYS A 250 1.30 -7.98 -4.84
C LYS A 250 0.04 -7.14 -5.00
N LYS A 251 -0.74 -7.34 -6.06
CA LYS A 251 -2.01 -6.60 -6.28
C LYS A 251 -3.05 -6.92 -5.21
N VAL A 252 -3.17 -8.18 -4.78
CA VAL A 252 -4.02 -8.51 -3.62
C VAL A 252 -3.57 -7.73 -2.37
N LEU A 253 -2.26 -7.69 -2.10
CA LEU A 253 -1.71 -6.93 -0.98
C LEU A 253 -1.92 -5.41 -1.14
N ALA A 254 -1.86 -4.87 -2.35
CA ALA A 254 -2.14 -3.46 -2.63
C ALA A 254 -3.60 -3.11 -2.32
N TYR A 255 -4.57 -3.87 -2.83
CA TYR A 255 -6.00 -3.64 -2.53
C TYR A 255 -6.32 -3.85 -1.06
N SER A 256 -5.65 -4.80 -0.42
CA SER A 256 -5.77 -4.96 1.02
C SER A 256 -5.26 -3.74 1.79
N THR A 257 -4.29 -2.99 1.25
CA THR A 257 -3.81 -1.74 1.84
C THR A 257 -4.85 -0.63 1.67
N VAL A 258 -5.40 -0.48 0.46
CA VAL A 258 -6.51 0.47 0.20
C VAL A 258 -7.66 0.23 1.19
N SER A 259 -8.02 -1.04 1.39
CA SER A 259 -9.09 -1.42 2.32
C SER A 259 -8.75 -1.04 3.78
N GLN A 260 -7.54 -1.35 4.25
CA GLN A 260 -7.10 -1.01 5.62
C GLN A 260 -7.03 0.51 5.86
N LEU A 261 -6.57 1.29 4.88
CA LEU A 261 -6.60 2.75 4.97
C LEU A 261 -8.04 3.26 5.06
N GLY A 262 -8.99 2.64 4.35
CA GLY A 262 -10.40 2.92 4.50
C GLY A 262 -10.90 2.76 5.95
N PHE A 263 -10.49 1.72 6.66
CA PHE A 263 -10.79 1.56 8.10
C PHE A 263 -10.19 2.70 8.94
N MET A 264 -8.96 3.11 8.66
CA MET A 264 -8.30 4.20 9.40
C MET A 264 -9.00 5.54 9.14
N PHE A 265 -9.43 5.80 7.90
CA PHE A 265 -10.22 6.98 7.56
C PHE A 265 -11.59 6.95 8.23
N LEU A 266 -12.25 5.79 8.27
CA LEU A 266 -13.49 5.62 9.04
C LEU A 266 -13.27 5.99 10.51
N ALA A 267 -12.19 5.49 11.13
CA ALA A 267 -11.84 5.82 12.52
C ALA A 267 -11.68 7.33 12.73
N CYS A 268 -10.91 8.01 11.87
CA CYS A 268 -10.76 9.46 11.94
C CYS A 268 -12.10 10.19 11.73
N GLY A 269 -12.94 9.75 10.79
CA GLY A 269 -14.22 10.38 10.48
C GLY A 269 -15.28 10.23 11.60
N VAL A 270 -15.18 9.19 12.43
CA VAL A 270 -16.06 9.04 13.61
C VAL A 270 -15.52 9.73 14.86
N GLY A 271 -14.34 10.37 14.78
CA GLY A 271 -13.67 11.07 15.89
C GLY A 271 -12.61 10.25 16.63
N ALA A 272 -12.39 8.99 16.24
CA ALA A 272 -11.47 8.05 16.87
C ALA A 272 -10.04 8.16 16.29
N PHE A 273 -9.47 9.36 16.29
CA PHE A 273 -8.14 9.63 15.69
C PHE A 273 -7.02 8.78 16.30
N VAL A 274 -7.01 8.63 17.63
CA VAL A 274 -5.99 7.83 18.34
C VAL A 274 -6.02 6.37 17.90
N ILE A 275 -7.22 5.81 17.74
CA ILE A 275 -7.42 4.43 17.28
C ILE A 275 -7.00 4.31 15.82
N GLY A 276 -7.27 5.32 14.98
CA GLY A 276 -6.75 5.40 13.62
C GLY A 276 -5.22 5.28 13.57
N ILE A 277 -4.51 6.04 14.42
CA ILE A 277 -3.04 5.99 14.52
C ILE A 277 -2.54 4.66 15.10
N PHE A 278 -3.23 4.10 16.08
CA PHE A 278 -2.93 2.76 16.58
C PHE A 278 -3.03 1.72 15.45
N HIS A 279 -4.06 1.80 14.61
CA HIS A 279 -4.17 0.91 13.46
C HIS A 279 -3.07 1.17 12.42
N VAL A 280 -2.68 2.43 12.14
CA VAL A 280 -1.53 2.76 11.29
C VAL A 280 -0.25 2.05 11.75
N MET A 281 0.04 2.07 13.04
CA MET A 281 1.24 1.43 13.60
C MET A 281 1.21 -0.08 13.40
N THR A 282 0.12 -0.74 13.80
CA THR A 282 -0.03 -2.20 13.63
C THR A 282 0.05 -2.60 12.15
N HIS A 283 -0.60 -1.81 11.30
CA HIS A 283 -0.58 -1.97 9.85
C HIS A 283 0.81 -1.85 9.25
N ALA A 284 1.62 -0.90 9.69
CA ALA A 284 2.98 -0.77 9.20
C ALA A 284 3.79 -2.06 9.44
N PHE A 285 3.62 -2.72 10.60
CA PHE A 285 4.29 -3.98 10.89
C PHE A 285 3.78 -5.13 10.02
N PHE A 286 2.48 -5.42 10.04
CA PHE A 286 1.95 -6.57 9.32
C PHE A 286 1.96 -6.37 7.80
N LYS A 287 1.86 -5.15 7.27
CA LYS A 287 1.99 -4.93 5.82
C LYS A 287 3.41 -5.03 5.33
N ALA A 288 4.37 -4.44 6.02
CA ALA A 288 5.77 -4.59 5.65
C ALA A 288 6.14 -6.08 5.64
N LEU A 289 5.73 -6.82 6.68
CA LEU A 289 5.90 -8.27 6.77
C LEU A 289 5.33 -9.00 5.56
N MET A 290 4.09 -8.69 5.15
CA MET A 290 3.44 -9.39 4.05
C MET A 290 4.00 -9.01 2.68
N PHE A 291 4.33 -7.74 2.44
CA PHE A 291 4.95 -7.33 1.17
C PHE A 291 6.36 -7.88 1.02
N LEU A 292 7.19 -7.83 2.07
CA LEU A 292 8.53 -8.41 2.05
C LEU A 292 8.46 -9.96 1.99
N GLY A 293 7.49 -10.57 2.66
CA GLY A 293 7.22 -12.00 2.57
C GLY A 293 6.80 -12.42 1.15
N ALA A 294 5.93 -11.65 0.50
CA ALA A 294 5.60 -11.83 -0.91
C ALA A 294 6.84 -11.64 -1.81
N GLY A 295 7.72 -10.68 -1.50
CA GLY A 295 8.99 -10.50 -2.19
C GLY A 295 9.91 -11.71 -2.07
N SER A 296 9.91 -12.38 -0.92
CA SER A 296 10.66 -13.63 -0.70
C SER A 296 10.09 -14.77 -1.54
N VAL A 297 8.75 -14.91 -1.58
CA VAL A 297 8.07 -15.87 -2.45
C VAL A 297 8.40 -15.61 -3.92
N ILE A 298 8.30 -14.37 -4.38
CA ILE A 298 8.58 -13.98 -5.77
C ILE A 298 10.04 -14.29 -6.13
N HIS A 299 10.97 -14.00 -5.21
CA HIS A 299 12.39 -14.29 -5.43
C HIS A 299 12.65 -15.81 -5.51
N GLY A 300 12.10 -16.59 -4.57
CA GLY A 300 12.22 -18.05 -4.56
C GLY A 300 11.47 -18.76 -5.70
N MET A 301 10.57 -18.05 -6.39
CA MET A 301 9.79 -18.51 -7.54
C MET A 301 10.27 -17.90 -8.87
N HIS A 302 11.52 -17.44 -8.94
CA HIS A 302 12.12 -16.90 -10.18
C HIS A 302 11.29 -15.77 -10.82
N HIS A 303 10.83 -14.83 -9.99
CA HIS A 303 10.03 -13.66 -10.39
C HIS A 303 8.57 -13.92 -10.79
N GLU A 304 8.03 -15.13 -10.55
CA GLU A 304 6.60 -15.40 -10.72
C GLU A 304 5.75 -14.68 -9.66
N GLN A 305 4.68 -14.01 -10.10
CA GLN A 305 3.79 -13.18 -9.26
C GLN A 305 2.35 -13.69 -9.26
N ASP A 306 1.95 -14.53 -10.22
CA ASP A 306 0.60 -15.08 -10.32
C ASP A 306 0.40 -16.26 -9.37
N MET A 307 -0.51 -16.10 -8.41
CA MET A 307 -0.83 -17.13 -7.42
C MET A 307 -1.40 -18.41 -8.04
N ARG A 308 -1.94 -18.36 -9.27
CA ARG A 308 -2.44 -19.54 -9.99
C ARG A 308 -1.30 -20.49 -10.38
N ARG A 309 -0.09 -19.96 -10.54
CA ARG A 309 1.14 -20.72 -10.83
C ARG A 309 1.93 -21.06 -9.56
N MET A 310 1.43 -20.70 -8.38
CA MET A 310 2.01 -21.03 -7.07
C MET A 310 1.24 -22.18 -6.39
N GLY A 311 1.75 -22.68 -5.27
CA GLY A 311 1.05 -23.65 -4.43
C GLY A 311 2.01 -24.62 -3.75
N GLY A 312 1.66 -25.10 -2.56
CA GLY A 312 2.50 -26.05 -1.82
C GLY A 312 3.85 -25.50 -1.31
N LEU A 313 4.08 -24.19 -1.37
CA LEU A 313 5.39 -23.58 -1.05
C LEU A 313 5.82 -23.71 0.41
N LYS A 314 4.91 -24.07 1.33
CA LYS A 314 5.24 -24.34 2.73
C LYS A 314 6.39 -25.34 2.91
N LYS A 315 6.52 -26.32 2.00
CA LYS A 315 7.58 -27.34 2.08
C LYS A 315 8.96 -26.78 1.74
N TYR A 316 9.01 -25.82 0.82
CA TYR A 316 10.25 -25.28 0.27
C TYR A 316 10.72 -24.02 1.01
N MET A 317 9.77 -23.23 1.54
CA MET A 317 10.03 -21.94 2.18
C MET A 317 9.37 -21.85 3.57
N PRO A 318 9.81 -22.66 4.57
CA PRO A 318 9.16 -22.72 5.87
C PRO A 318 9.28 -21.42 6.68
N TYR A 319 10.38 -20.68 6.57
CA TYR A 319 10.57 -19.44 7.33
C TYR A 319 9.72 -18.32 6.75
N THR A 320 9.71 -18.20 5.42
CA THR A 320 8.80 -17.27 4.73
C THR A 320 7.35 -17.61 5.04
N TYR A 321 6.96 -18.89 5.05
CA TYR A 321 5.60 -19.29 5.40
C TYR A 321 5.20 -18.90 6.83
N LEU A 322 6.03 -19.20 7.84
CA LEU A 322 5.71 -18.90 9.24
C LEU A 322 5.59 -17.39 9.50
N THR A 323 6.48 -16.59 8.89
CA THR A 323 6.43 -15.14 9.02
C THR A 323 5.25 -14.54 8.25
N PHE A 324 4.94 -15.05 7.06
CA PHE A 324 3.74 -14.65 6.31
C PHE A 324 2.45 -15.01 7.05
N LEU A 325 2.41 -16.16 7.73
CA LEU A 325 1.30 -16.61 8.57
C LEU A 325 1.01 -15.61 9.70
N ALA A 326 2.05 -15.10 10.39
CA ALA A 326 1.89 -14.09 11.42
C ALA A 326 1.24 -12.81 10.87
N GLY A 327 1.67 -12.35 9.69
CA GLY A 327 1.06 -11.20 9.01
C GLY A 327 -0.40 -11.43 8.62
N TRP A 328 -0.70 -12.63 8.10
CA TRP A 328 -2.07 -13.05 7.76
C TRP A 328 -3.00 -13.09 8.98
N LEU A 329 -2.56 -13.69 10.09
CA LEU A 329 -3.35 -13.74 11.32
C LEU A 329 -3.57 -12.34 11.92
N ALA A 330 -2.55 -11.47 11.85
CA ALA A 330 -2.66 -10.08 12.26
C ALA A 330 -3.69 -9.32 11.42
N ILE A 331 -3.59 -9.33 10.09
CA ILE A 331 -4.55 -8.59 9.25
C ILE A 331 -5.97 -9.14 9.33
N CYS A 332 -6.16 -10.44 9.56
CA CYS A 332 -7.48 -11.04 9.76
C CYS A 332 -8.10 -10.67 11.11
N GLY A 333 -7.33 -10.11 12.04
CA GLY A 333 -7.81 -9.75 13.38
C GLY A 333 -8.02 -10.96 14.29
N ILE A 334 -7.12 -11.94 14.25
CA ILE A 334 -7.21 -13.15 15.10
C ILE A 334 -6.42 -12.92 16.40
N ILE A 335 -7.00 -13.26 17.54
CA ILE A 335 -6.31 -13.25 18.85
C ILE A 335 -5.16 -14.27 18.81
N PRO A 336 -3.93 -13.93 19.24
CA PRO A 336 -3.50 -12.75 20.00
C PRO A 336 -2.84 -11.62 19.17
N PHE A 337 -3.03 -11.57 17.85
CA PHE A 337 -2.29 -10.66 16.96
C PHE A 337 -2.83 -9.22 16.96
N SER A 338 -1.98 -8.27 16.57
CA SER A 338 -2.23 -6.83 16.75
C SER A 338 -3.43 -6.25 16.01
N GLY A 339 -3.80 -6.86 14.87
CA GLY A 339 -4.93 -6.35 14.09
C GLY A 339 -6.29 -6.59 14.74
N PHE A 340 -6.40 -7.51 15.71
CA PHE A 340 -7.65 -7.70 16.47
C PHE A 340 -7.97 -6.43 17.26
N TRP A 341 -7.05 -6.02 18.14
CA TRP A 341 -7.21 -4.87 19.03
C TRP A 341 -7.51 -3.58 18.27
N SER A 342 -6.79 -3.34 17.17
CA SER A 342 -6.95 -2.10 16.42
C SER A 342 -8.22 -2.08 15.57
N LYS A 343 -8.57 -3.17 14.88
CA LYS A 343 -9.78 -3.20 14.03
C LYS A 343 -11.06 -3.23 14.85
N ASP A 344 -11.08 -4.00 15.94
CA ASP A 344 -12.27 -4.13 16.76
C ASP A 344 -12.63 -2.79 17.41
N GLU A 345 -11.64 -2.03 17.90
CA GLU A 345 -11.83 -0.67 18.40
C GLU A 345 -12.38 0.29 17.34
N ILE A 346 -11.93 0.19 16.07
CA ILE A 346 -12.49 1.00 14.97
C ILE A 346 -13.98 0.67 14.78
N LEU A 347 -14.32 -0.62 14.74
CA LEU A 347 -15.70 -1.09 14.57
C LEU A 347 -16.56 -0.62 15.75
N TRP A 348 -16.08 -0.80 16.98
CA TRP A 348 -16.77 -0.36 18.19
C TRP A 348 -17.07 1.14 18.14
N ASN A 349 -16.05 1.97 17.87
CA ASN A 349 -16.21 3.42 17.80
C ASN A 349 -17.11 3.86 16.64
N ALA A 350 -17.11 3.13 15.52
CA ALA A 350 -18.06 3.39 14.44
C ALA A 350 -19.51 3.10 14.87
N ALA A 351 -19.74 2.03 15.64
CA ALA A 351 -21.07 1.67 16.12
C ALA A 351 -21.56 2.61 17.25
N SER A 352 -20.67 3.01 18.15
CA SER A 352 -20.99 3.79 19.35
C SER A 352 -20.85 5.30 19.18
N THR A 353 -20.48 5.79 17.99
CA THR A 353 -20.28 7.22 17.77
C THR A 353 -21.57 8.00 17.96
N THR A 354 -21.49 9.06 18.77
CA THR A 354 -22.53 10.09 18.91
C THR A 354 -22.22 11.31 18.06
N TYR A 355 -21.07 11.33 17.40
CA TYR A 355 -20.54 12.50 16.68
C TYR A 355 -21.21 12.69 15.31
N ILE A 356 -21.48 11.58 14.64
CA ILE A 356 -22.12 11.55 13.33
C ILE A 356 -23.37 10.66 13.35
N PRO A 357 -24.43 11.03 12.61
CA PRO A 357 -25.61 10.18 12.48
C PRO A 357 -25.27 8.94 11.65
N GLY A 358 -25.96 7.83 11.92
CA GLY A 358 -25.84 6.61 11.12
C GLY A 358 -24.56 5.80 11.36
N GLY A 359 -23.88 5.98 12.50
CA GLY A 359 -22.70 5.17 12.88
C GLY A 359 -22.94 3.65 12.77
N TRP A 360 -24.13 3.18 13.15
CA TRP A 360 -24.51 1.77 13.01
C TRP A 360 -24.41 1.25 11.56
N LEU A 361 -24.75 2.07 10.55
CA LEU A 361 -24.68 1.67 9.14
C LEU A 361 -23.23 1.59 8.68
N LEU A 362 -22.39 2.55 9.11
CA LEU A 362 -20.95 2.52 8.84
C LEU A 362 -20.29 1.29 9.47
N TRP A 363 -20.72 0.90 10.67
CA TRP A 363 -20.27 -0.34 11.31
C TRP A 363 -20.67 -1.59 10.51
N VAL A 364 -21.89 -1.67 9.99
CA VAL A 364 -22.32 -2.80 9.13
C VAL A 364 -21.43 -2.90 7.89
N ILE A 365 -21.21 -1.78 7.20
CA ILE A 365 -20.35 -1.73 5.99
C ILE A 365 -18.93 -2.17 6.33
N ALA A 366 -18.36 -1.64 7.42
CA ALA A 366 -17.02 -1.96 7.86
C ALA A 366 -16.88 -3.44 8.28
N THR A 367 -17.90 -4.02 8.91
CA THR A 367 -17.92 -5.44 9.30
C THR A 367 -17.93 -6.35 8.07
N ILE A 368 -18.72 -6.01 7.04
CA ILE A 368 -18.70 -6.72 5.76
C ILE A 368 -17.30 -6.63 5.12
N ALA A 369 -16.70 -5.43 5.08
CA ALA A 369 -15.35 -5.23 4.56
C ALA A 369 -14.29 -6.03 5.34
N ALA A 370 -14.43 -6.15 6.66
CA ALA A 370 -13.54 -6.91 7.52
C ALA A 370 -13.64 -8.42 7.22
N THR A 371 -14.86 -8.91 7.02
CA THR A 371 -15.13 -10.31 6.61
C THR A 371 -14.55 -10.60 5.24
N CYS A 372 -14.74 -9.71 4.26
CA CYS A 372 -14.10 -9.82 2.95
C CYS A 372 -12.57 -9.84 3.06
N THR A 373 -12.00 -9.03 3.97
CA THR A 373 -10.56 -9.03 4.26
C THR A 373 -10.07 -10.39 4.74
N ALA A 374 -10.75 -10.99 5.71
CA ALA A 374 -10.41 -12.33 6.17
C ALA A 374 -10.47 -13.35 5.02
N PHE A 375 -11.49 -13.24 4.15
CA PHE A 375 -11.65 -14.13 3.00
C PHE A 375 -10.51 -14.02 1.97
N TYR A 376 -10.27 -12.84 1.38
CA TYR A 376 -9.28 -12.73 0.30
C TYR A 376 -7.84 -12.92 0.80
N MET A 377 -7.56 -12.57 2.07
CA MET A 377 -6.25 -12.83 2.66
C MET A 377 -6.03 -14.31 2.94
N THR A 378 -7.06 -15.04 3.37
CA THR A 378 -7.01 -16.51 3.49
C THR A 378 -6.83 -17.17 2.13
N ARG A 379 -7.54 -16.68 1.10
CA ARG A 379 -7.36 -17.14 -0.29
C ARG A 379 -5.92 -16.95 -0.74
N LEU A 380 -5.29 -15.80 -0.48
CA LEU A 380 -3.89 -15.54 -0.83
C LEU A 380 -2.99 -16.60 -0.18
N VAL A 381 -3.07 -16.79 1.14
CA VAL A 381 -2.23 -17.79 1.85
C VAL A 381 -2.47 -19.20 1.32
N ALA A 382 -3.73 -19.56 1.09
CA ALA A 382 -4.10 -20.88 0.59
C ALA A 382 -3.59 -21.13 -0.83
N MET A 383 -3.66 -20.15 -1.71
CA MET A 383 -3.18 -20.28 -3.09
C MET A 383 -1.65 -20.27 -3.18
N THR A 384 -0.96 -19.53 -2.32
CA THR A 384 0.50 -19.46 -2.36
C THR A 384 1.16 -20.66 -1.66
N PHE A 385 0.73 -20.99 -0.43
CA PHE A 385 1.47 -21.92 0.43
C PHE A 385 0.83 -23.30 0.60
N TRP A 386 -0.48 -23.42 0.40
CA TRP A 386 -1.23 -24.67 0.55
C TRP A 386 -1.59 -25.27 -0.81
N GLY A 387 -2.20 -26.46 -0.80
CA GLY A 387 -2.66 -27.14 -1.99
C GLY A 387 -1.55 -27.87 -2.76
N LYS A 388 -1.82 -28.11 -4.04
CA LYS A 388 -0.90 -28.81 -4.97
C LYS A 388 0.15 -27.85 -5.52
N GLU A 389 1.30 -28.42 -5.88
CA GLU A 389 2.44 -27.71 -6.48
C GLU A 389 2.13 -27.40 -7.95
N ARG A 390 1.49 -26.24 -8.22
CA ARG A 390 1.04 -25.84 -9.57
C ARG A 390 2.14 -25.23 -10.44
N PHE A 391 3.32 -24.97 -9.88
CA PHE A 391 4.47 -24.46 -10.63
C PHE A 391 5.15 -25.54 -11.50
N LEU A 392 4.75 -26.81 -11.32
CA LEU A 392 5.17 -27.94 -12.16
C LEU A 392 4.23 -28.16 -13.34
N ASP A 393 3.04 -27.54 -13.33
CA ASP A 393 2.05 -27.72 -14.38
C ASP A 393 2.40 -26.81 -15.58
N VAL A 394 2.84 -27.42 -16.68
CA VAL A 394 3.01 -26.71 -17.97
C VAL A 394 1.63 -26.42 -18.54
N VAL A 395 1.20 -25.16 -18.54
CA VAL A 395 -0.09 -24.78 -19.12
C VAL A 395 0.03 -24.69 -20.64
N ALA A 396 -0.80 -25.48 -21.34
CA ALA A 396 -0.98 -25.36 -22.79
C ALA A 396 -1.52 -23.95 -23.12
N GLY A 397 -0.65 -23.10 -23.66
CA GLY A 397 -0.95 -21.70 -24.01
C GLY A 397 0.09 -20.67 -23.55
N GLY A 398 1.01 -21.04 -22.64
CA GLY A 398 2.06 -20.14 -22.11
C GLY A 398 3.26 -19.92 -23.03
N GLN A 399 3.37 -20.66 -24.15
CA GLN A 399 4.55 -20.63 -25.03
C GLN A 399 4.78 -19.27 -25.70
N ALA A 400 3.75 -18.43 -25.85
CA ALA A 400 3.90 -17.07 -26.38
C ALA A 400 4.51 -16.11 -25.34
N ASP A 401 4.15 -16.25 -24.06
CA ASP A 401 4.70 -15.43 -22.98
C ASP A 401 6.09 -15.92 -22.53
N GLU A 402 6.34 -17.22 -22.58
CA GLU A 402 7.66 -17.82 -22.32
C GLU A 402 8.66 -17.46 -23.42
N ALA A 403 8.26 -17.44 -24.70
CA ALA A 403 9.13 -16.98 -25.79
C ALA A 403 9.53 -15.50 -25.63
N HIS A 404 8.66 -14.65 -25.06
CA HIS A 404 8.99 -13.27 -24.74
C HIS A 404 9.91 -13.14 -23.52
N ALA A 405 9.81 -14.03 -22.53
CA ALA A 405 10.73 -14.06 -21.39
C ALA A 405 12.13 -14.55 -21.79
N HIS A 406 12.21 -15.58 -22.65
CA HIS A 406 13.48 -16.16 -23.12
C HIS A 406 14.25 -15.27 -24.10
N ALA A 407 13.58 -14.37 -24.83
CA ALA A 407 14.26 -13.43 -25.72
C ALA A 407 15.22 -12.49 -24.97
N TYR A 408 14.93 -12.16 -23.70
CA TYR A 408 15.78 -11.28 -22.89
C TYR A 408 17.01 -11.98 -22.30
N ASP A 409 16.93 -13.29 -22.04
CA ASP A 409 18.08 -14.08 -21.58
C ASP A 409 19.11 -14.34 -22.70
N GLU A 410 18.71 -14.16 -23.96
CA GLU A 410 19.57 -14.35 -25.15
C GLU A 410 19.90 -13.04 -25.92
N ASP A 411 19.65 -11.85 -25.35
CA ASP A 411 19.87 -10.55 -26.01
C ASP A 411 19.14 -10.38 -27.36
N LEU A 412 17.99 -11.04 -27.54
CA LEU A 412 17.16 -10.97 -28.74
C LEU A 412 16.01 -9.96 -28.58
N LYS A 413 15.64 -9.27 -29.67
CA LYS A 413 14.45 -8.40 -29.65
C LYS A 413 13.18 -9.27 -29.68
N PRO A 414 12.04 -8.81 -29.13
CA PRO A 414 10.81 -9.60 -29.03
C PRO A 414 10.23 -10.15 -30.35
N HIS A 415 10.63 -9.57 -31.49
CA HIS A 415 10.22 -10.02 -32.83
C HIS A 415 11.19 -11.02 -33.46
N ASP A 416 12.39 -11.19 -32.89
CA ASP A 416 13.43 -12.11 -33.36
C ASP A 416 13.36 -13.46 -32.64
N ALA A 417 12.48 -13.59 -31.64
CA ALA A 417 12.20 -14.84 -30.95
C ALA A 417 11.57 -15.85 -31.93
N ARG A 418 12.35 -16.85 -32.36
CA ARG A 418 11.82 -17.97 -33.14
C ARG A 418 11.01 -18.86 -32.22
N THR A 419 9.70 -18.93 -32.46
CA THR A 419 8.91 -20.04 -31.99
C THR A 419 9.25 -21.25 -32.86
N GLU A 420 9.56 -22.40 -32.25
CA GLU A 420 9.31 -23.69 -32.92
C GLU A 420 7.78 -23.88 -32.95
N SER A 421 7.10 -23.04 -33.72
CA SER A 421 5.68 -23.22 -33.99
C SER A 421 5.54 -24.31 -35.03
N ALA A 422 4.60 -25.21 -34.75
CA ALA A 422 4.03 -26.18 -35.66
C ALA A 422 3.55 -25.53 -36.97
N GLY A 423 4.49 -25.25 -37.87
CA GLY A 423 4.24 -24.89 -39.26
C GLY A 423 4.56 -26.07 -40.15
N ASP A 424 3.76 -27.15 -40.06
CA ASP A 424 3.60 -28.14 -41.14
C ASP A 424 2.45 -29.12 -40.82
N ARG A 425 1.24 -28.59 -40.69
CA ARG A 425 0.02 -29.41 -40.83
C ARG A 425 -0.94 -28.72 -41.80
N PRO A 426 -1.43 -29.43 -42.84
CA PRO A 426 -2.32 -28.84 -43.83
C PRO A 426 -3.63 -28.39 -43.17
N GLN A 427 -4.16 -27.28 -43.66
CA GLN A 427 -5.44 -26.69 -43.24
C GLN A 427 -6.57 -27.70 -43.43
N HIS A 428 -7.27 -28.07 -42.35
CA HIS A 428 -8.56 -28.75 -42.46
C HIS A 428 -9.69 -27.71 -42.48
N GLU A 429 -10.65 -27.90 -43.40
CA GLU A 429 -11.84 -27.06 -43.54
C GLU A 429 -12.85 -27.26 -42.38
N PRO A 430 -13.78 -26.30 -42.14
CA PRO A 430 -14.68 -26.35 -41.00
C PRO A 430 -15.78 -27.40 -41.21
N GLY A 431 -15.74 -28.51 -40.44
CA GLY A 431 -16.82 -29.50 -40.45
C GLY A 431 -16.52 -30.91 -39.95
N GLU A 432 -15.28 -31.28 -39.62
CA GLU A 432 -14.98 -32.65 -39.18
C GLU A 432 -15.10 -32.86 -37.67
N HIS A 433 -15.85 -33.90 -37.32
CA HIS A 433 -16.13 -34.34 -35.96
C HIS A 433 -14.90 -34.91 -35.26
N VAL A 434 -14.80 -34.60 -33.97
CA VAL A 434 -13.79 -35.08 -33.01
C VAL A 434 -13.77 -36.62 -32.97
N GLY A 435 -12.63 -37.22 -33.29
CA GLY A 435 -12.37 -38.65 -33.16
C GLY A 435 -11.40 -38.93 -32.01
N ILE A 436 -11.85 -39.77 -31.07
CA ILE A 436 -11.01 -40.40 -30.05
C ILE A 436 -10.23 -41.55 -30.72
N ALA A 437 -8.93 -41.64 -30.50
CA ALA A 437 -8.16 -42.87 -30.70
C ALA A 437 -6.86 -42.81 -29.90
N HIS A 438 -6.19 -43.90 -29.51
CA HIS A 438 -6.48 -45.27 -29.06
C HIS A 438 -5.08 -45.90 -28.87
N GLU A 439 -5.00 -46.93 -28.04
CA GLU A 439 -3.82 -47.76 -27.74
C GLU A 439 -3.18 -48.55 -28.92
N LEU A 440 -1.87 -48.86 -28.75
CA LEU A 440 -1.03 -49.99 -29.26
C LEU A 440 -0.70 -50.00 -30.78
N ASP A 441 0.48 -50.41 -31.30
CA ASP A 441 1.38 -51.53 -30.98
C ASP A 441 2.81 -51.34 -31.59
N LYS A 442 3.72 -52.23 -31.17
CA LYS A 442 5.18 -52.41 -31.33
C LYS A 442 5.91 -52.08 -32.65
N GLY A 443 7.19 -51.71 -32.49
CA GLY A 443 8.31 -52.44 -33.12
C GLY A 443 9.40 -51.60 -33.80
N HIS A 444 10.52 -51.34 -33.11
CA HIS A 444 11.89 -51.62 -33.58
C HIS A 444 12.94 -51.05 -32.62
N ASP A 445 13.80 -51.95 -32.12
CA ASP A 445 14.98 -51.68 -31.33
C ASP A 445 16.07 -51.00 -32.17
N LEU A 446 16.64 -49.90 -31.67
CA LEU A 446 18.01 -49.50 -31.92
C LEU A 446 18.57 -48.80 -30.67
N HIS A 447 19.66 -49.39 -30.16
CA HIS A 447 20.39 -48.96 -28.99
C HIS A 447 20.86 -47.50 -29.07
N GLY A 448 20.48 -46.72 -28.07
CA GLY A 448 21.07 -45.42 -27.75
C GLY A 448 20.89 -45.13 -26.27
N SER A 449 21.89 -45.49 -25.46
CA SER A 449 21.99 -45.08 -24.05
C SER A 449 22.26 -43.58 -23.97
N GLY A 450 21.21 -42.78 -24.11
CA GLY A 450 21.21 -41.35 -23.85
C GLY A 450 20.47 -41.12 -22.54
N HIS A 451 21.20 -40.63 -21.54
CA HIS A 451 20.64 -40.13 -20.30
C HIS A 451 19.38 -39.30 -20.56
N HIS A 452 18.27 -39.66 -19.90
CA HIS A 452 17.16 -38.74 -19.72
C HIS A 452 17.68 -37.51 -18.97
N ALA A 453 18.07 -36.48 -19.71
CA ALA A 453 18.21 -35.15 -19.18
C ALA A 453 16.81 -34.71 -18.74
N PRO A 454 16.60 -34.36 -17.46
CA PRO A 454 15.35 -33.76 -17.05
C PRO A 454 15.19 -32.46 -17.83
N GLY A 455 14.01 -32.25 -18.43
CA GLY A 455 13.69 -31.03 -19.15
C GLY A 455 14.05 -29.81 -18.31
N HIS A 456 14.89 -28.95 -18.88
CA HIS A 456 15.12 -27.61 -18.37
C HIS A 456 13.78 -26.85 -18.42
N GLY A 457 13.26 -26.39 -17.27
CA GLY A 457 12.08 -25.52 -17.29
C GLY A 457 11.28 -25.32 -16.00
N ALA A 458 11.55 -26.04 -14.91
CA ALA A 458 10.94 -25.74 -13.61
C ALA A 458 12.02 -25.68 -12.54
N HIS A 459 12.57 -24.50 -12.29
CA HIS A 459 13.46 -24.31 -11.15
C HIS A 459 12.68 -24.61 -9.85
N VAL A 460 13.25 -25.49 -9.03
CA VAL A 460 12.65 -25.87 -7.75
C VAL A 460 12.63 -24.64 -6.83
N PRO A 461 11.48 -24.30 -6.21
CA PRO A 461 11.43 -23.17 -5.30
C PRO A 461 12.43 -23.31 -4.17
N HIS A 462 13.06 -22.20 -3.79
CA HIS A 462 14.03 -22.17 -2.71
C HIS A 462 13.71 -21.09 -1.69
N GLU A 463 14.20 -21.28 -0.47
CA GLU A 463 14.06 -20.28 0.59
C GLU A 463 14.94 -19.06 0.31
N SER A 464 14.50 -17.91 0.82
CA SER A 464 15.20 -16.64 0.69
C SER A 464 16.48 -16.58 1.56
N PRO A 465 17.50 -15.80 1.14
CA PRO A 465 18.74 -15.65 1.91
C PRO A 465 18.50 -14.98 3.28
N PRO A 466 19.45 -15.09 4.24
CA PRO A 466 19.33 -14.49 5.57
C PRO A 466 19.06 -12.98 5.58
N SER A 467 19.60 -12.24 4.61
CA SER A 467 19.32 -10.80 4.46
C SER A 467 17.84 -10.49 4.21
N MET A 468 17.06 -11.45 3.71
CA MET A 468 15.63 -11.30 3.45
C MET A 468 14.76 -11.85 4.58
N TRP A 469 14.99 -13.08 5.06
CA TRP A 469 14.09 -13.68 6.07
C TRP A 469 14.28 -13.13 7.49
N VAL A 470 15.47 -12.63 7.86
CA VAL A 470 15.71 -12.07 9.20
C VAL A 470 14.85 -10.82 9.46
N PRO A 471 14.77 -9.83 8.55
CA PRO A 471 13.80 -8.73 8.65
C PRO A 471 12.35 -9.20 8.80
N LEU A 472 11.94 -10.29 8.13
CA LEU A 472 10.59 -10.85 8.27
C LEU A 472 10.34 -11.36 9.69
N ALA A 473 11.32 -12.04 10.29
CA ALA A 473 11.20 -12.54 11.65
C ALA A 473 11.02 -11.38 12.66
N VAL A 474 11.78 -10.30 12.51
CA VAL A 474 11.65 -9.09 13.34
C VAL A 474 10.26 -8.47 13.19
N LEU A 475 9.80 -8.29 11.95
CA LEU A 475 8.46 -7.73 11.68
C LEU A 475 7.33 -8.65 12.16
N ALA A 476 7.51 -9.97 12.13
CA ALA A 476 6.54 -10.93 12.67
C ALA A 476 6.38 -10.80 14.19
N VAL A 477 7.49 -10.61 14.91
CA VAL A 477 7.45 -10.33 16.36
C VAL A 477 6.73 -9.00 16.62
N LEU A 478 7.03 -7.95 15.85
CA LEU A 478 6.36 -6.65 15.98
C LEU A 478 4.86 -6.71 15.65
N ALA A 479 4.44 -7.54 14.70
CA ALA A 479 3.02 -7.77 14.38
C ALA A 479 2.25 -8.51 15.48
N ILE A 480 2.95 -9.21 16.39
CA ILE A 480 2.34 -9.82 17.58
C ILE A 480 2.34 -8.80 18.73
N ILE A 481 3.52 -8.27 19.07
CA ILE A 481 3.71 -7.42 20.26
C ILE A 481 3.07 -6.04 20.08
N GLY A 482 3.07 -5.49 18.87
CA GLY A 482 2.55 -4.15 18.58
C GLY A 482 1.07 -3.96 18.94
N GLY A 483 0.31 -5.04 19.08
CA GLY A 483 -1.08 -5.00 19.56
C GLY A 483 -1.22 -4.76 21.05
N PHE A 484 -0.22 -5.19 21.83
CA PHE A 484 -0.21 -5.02 23.29
C PHE A 484 0.25 -3.61 23.69
N VAL A 485 1.00 -2.94 22.82
CA VAL A 485 1.39 -1.53 22.96
C VAL A 485 0.21 -0.66 22.53
N GLY A 486 -0.71 -0.37 23.45
CA GLY A 486 -1.91 0.43 23.17
C GLY A 486 -3.24 -0.20 23.57
N ILE A 487 -3.21 -1.33 24.28
CA ILE A 487 -4.42 -1.86 24.93
C ILE A 487 -4.99 -0.76 25.83
N SER A 488 -6.23 -0.35 25.52
CA SER A 488 -7.02 0.56 26.33
C SER A 488 -7.08 0.04 27.77
N PRO A 489 -7.09 0.90 28.80
CA PRO A 489 -7.32 0.48 30.20
C PRO A 489 -8.60 -0.34 30.41
N ALA A 490 -9.49 -0.47 29.43
CA ALA A 490 -10.65 -1.35 29.48
C ALA A 490 -10.32 -2.85 29.60
N PHE A 491 -9.07 -3.28 29.34
CA PHE A 491 -8.63 -4.68 29.42
C PHE A 491 -7.53 -4.95 30.47
N THR A 492 -7.24 -3.98 31.35
CA THR A 492 -6.38 -4.12 32.55
C THR A 492 -7.12 -3.61 33.76
#